data_AF-A0A941AU62-F1
#
_entry.id   AF-A0A941AU62-F1
#
_cell.length_a   1.000
_cell.length_b   1.000
_cell.length_c   1.000
_cell.angle_alpha   90.00
_cell.angle_beta   90.00
_cell.angle_gamma   90.00
#
_symmetry.space_group_name_H-M   'P 1'
#
loop_
_entity.id
_entity.type
_entity.pdbx_description
1 polymer ?
#
loop_
_entity_poly.entity_id
_entity_poly.type
_entity_poly.pdbx_seq_one_letter_code
_entity_poly.pdbx_strand_id
1 'polypeptide(L)'
;MAISTHAIFLALPLVFSLKAMAQDSGKEAIVPADGNATTLDTIRVTAPRPEFLDLDRFKNPIDPKSSRFDRAYREPPSLEQVGQNGGVIPLLVGYVAQKVAKGASRIPGWKDREQPAIARPPPLTEEQMKRAARLQESAP
;
A
#
# COMPACT_ATOMS: atom_id res chain seq x y z
N MET A 1 16.53 -24.24 -63.99
CA MET A 1 15.07 -24.03 -63.89
C MET A 1 14.72 -24.08 -62.40
N ALA A 2 14.62 -22.94 -61.72
CA ALA A 2 13.42 -22.10 -61.48
C ALA A 2 12.91 -22.35 -60.03
N ILE A 3 13.38 -21.61 -59.01
CA ILE A 3 12.84 -20.37 -58.37
C ILE A 3 11.39 -20.49 -57.87
N SER A 4 11.19 -20.39 -56.54
CA SER A 4 10.03 -19.76 -55.86
C SER A 4 10.34 -19.69 -54.34
N THR A 5 10.95 -18.65 -53.74
CA THR A 5 10.43 -17.33 -53.27
C THR A 5 9.02 -17.34 -52.69
N HIS A 6 8.88 -17.00 -51.39
CA HIS A 6 7.90 -16.12 -50.69
C HIS A 6 8.39 -16.03 -49.22
N ALA A 7 9.18 -15.04 -48.78
CA ALA A 7 8.79 -13.67 -48.36
C ALA A 7 7.71 -13.67 -47.24
N ILE A 8 8.07 -13.64 -45.95
CA ILE A 8 8.30 -12.47 -45.05
C ILE A 8 7.01 -11.85 -44.47
N PHE A 9 7.11 -11.47 -43.18
CA PHE A 9 6.24 -10.67 -42.29
C PHE A 9 5.28 -11.50 -41.41
N LEU A 10 5.24 -11.35 -40.08
CA LEU A 10 5.18 -10.07 -39.38
C LEU A 10 5.68 -10.22 -37.91
N ALA A 11 6.92 -9.81 -37.65
CA ALA A 11 7.36 -9.42 -36.32
C ALA A 11 6.68 -8.10 -35.98
N LEU A 12 5.88 -8.06 -34.91
CA LEU A 12 5.19 -6.87 -34.43
C LEU A 12 6.09 -6.15 -33.41
N PRO A 13 6.77 -5.04 -33.74
CA PRO A 13 7.52 -4.29 -32.75
C PRO A 13 6.55 -3.45 -31.91
N LEU A 14 6.54 -3.74 -30.62
CA LEU A 14 5.90 -2.97 -29.56
C LEU A 14 6.60 -1.59 -29.43
N VAL A 15 6.16 -0.61 -30.22
CA VAL A 15 6.61 0.78 -30.07
C VAL A 15 5.83 1.45 -28.94
N PHE A 16 6.38 1.39 -27.72
CA PHE A 16 6.01 2.31 -26.65
C PHE A 16 6.57 3.69 -27.01
N SER A 17 5.75 4.56 -27.60
CA SER A 17 6.03 5.99 -27.68
C SER A 17 5.94 6.61 -26.28
N LEU A 18 7.06 6.59 -25.56
CA LEU A 18 7.26 7.36 -24.33
C LEU A 18 7.45 8.82 -24.74
N LYS A 19 6.37 9.60 -24.82
CA LYS A 19 6.49 11.07 -24.94
C LYS A 19 6.97 11.60 -23.60
N ALA A 20 8.27 11.85 -23.53
CA ALA A 20 8.96 12.39 -22.38
C ALA A 20 8.42 13.77 -21.98
N MET A 21 8.32 13.93 -20.66
CA MET A 21 8.22 15.13 -19.83
C MET A 21 8.18 16.50 -20.54
N ALA A 22 7.08 17.20 -20.31
CA ALA A 22 7.03 18.66 -20.38
C ALA A 22 8.06 19.23 -19.39
N GLN A 23 9.08 19.90 -19.91
CA GLN A 23 9.95 20.77 -19.14
C GLN A 23 9.50 22.20 -19.46
N ASP A 24 8.51 22.68 -18.71
CA ASP A 24 8.19 24.10 -18.63
C ASP A 24 9.37 24.76 -17.90
N SER A 25 10.41 25.06 -18.66
CA SER A 25 11.49 25.94 -18.19
C SER A 25 10.88 27.32 -18.08
N GLY A 26 10.29 27.58 -16.90
CA GLY A 26 9.81 28.89 -16.47
C GLY A 26 10.95 29.89 -16.63
N LYS A 27 10.93 30.59 -17.77
CA LYS A 27 11.78 31.73 -18.02
C LYS A 27 11.14 32.86 -17.21
N GLU A 28 11.59 33.02 -15.96
CA GLU A 28 11.23 34.16 -15.14
C GLU A 28 11.59 35.44 -15.90
N ALA A 29 10.55 36.12 -16.37
CA ALA A 29 10.67 37.45 -16.92
C ALA A 29 11.13 38.37 -15.79
N ILE A 30 12.33 38.92 -15.93
CA ILE A 30 12.84 39.96 -15.04
C ILE A 30 11.99 41.20 -15.31
N VAL A 31 11.01 41.48 -14.45
CA VAL A 31 10.24 42.72 -14.47
C VAL A 31 11.14 43.80 -13.85
N PRO A 32 11.43 44.92 -14.53
CA PRO A 32 12.16 46.01 -13.91
C PRO A 32 11.33 46.57 -12.75
N ALA A 33 11.90 46.56 -11.56
CA ALA A 33 11.26 47.11 -10.38
C ALA A 33 11.12 48.63 -10.53
N ASP A 34 9.88 49.12 -10.61
CA ASP A 34 9.58 50.54 -10.48
C ASP A 34 10.09 51.03 -9.11
N GLY A 35 11.03 51.97 -9.14
CA GLY A 35 11.86 52.37 -8.00
C GLY A 35 11.15 53.15 -6.89
N ASN A 36 9.87 52.90 -6.63
CA ASN A 36 9.09 53.64 -5.63
C ASN A 36 8.16 52.77 -4.76
N ALA A 37 8.44 51.47 -4.63
CA ALA A 37 7.78 50.63 -3.64
C ALA A 37 8.54 50.67 -2.30
N THR A 38 7.92 51.21 -1.25
CA THR A 38 8.43 51.06 0.12
C THR A 38 8.26 49.60 0.52
N THR A 39 9.33 48.82 0.36
CA THR A 39 9.36 47.42 0.78
C THR A 39 9.65 47.37 2.28
N LEU A 40 8.90 46.57 3.03
CA LEU A 40 9.17 46.34 4.45
C LEU A 40 10.58 45.75 4.62
N ASP A 41 11.25 46.13 5.70
CA ASP A 41 12.59 45.63 6.01
C ASP A 41 12.58 44.11 6.25
N THR A 42 13.66 43.43 5.87
CA THR A 42 13.73 41.96 5.93
C THR A 42 13.93 41.50 7.37
N ILE A 43 12.86 41.05 8.02
CA ILE A 43 12.95 40.44 9.35
C ILE A 43 13.55 39.03 9.22
N ARG A 44 14.82 38.89 9.62
CA ARG A 44 15.49 37.58 9.75
C ARG A 44 15.21 36.99 11.12
N VAL A 45 14.42 35.91 11.14
CA VAL A 45 14.24 35.09 12.34
C VAL A 45 15.56 34.39 12.66
N THR A 46 16.25 34.90 13.68
CA THR A 46 17.53 34.35 14.19
C THR A 46 17.25 33.39 15.36
N ALA A 47 16.15 32.64 15.28
CA ALA A 47 15.89 31.63 16.29
C ALA A 47 17.01 30.58 16.19
N PRO A 48 17.76 30.31 17.28
CA PRO A 48 18.74 29.25 17.28
C PRO A 48 18.01 27.95 16.96
N ARG A 49 18.50 27.21 15.96
CA ARG A 49 17.98 25.88 15.63
C ARG A 49 18.12 25.04 16.90
N PRO A 50 17.03 24.52 17.49
CA PRO A 50 17.15 23.64 18.63
C PRO A 50 18.03 22.45 18.23
N GLU A 51 18.96 22.08 19.12
CA GLU A 51 19.84 20.94 18.92
C GLU A 51 19.03 19.70 18.59
N PHE A 52 19.61 18.87 17.71
CA PHE A 52 19.05 17.68 17.08
C PHE A 52 17.98 17.00 17.94
N LEU A 53 16.70 17.26 17.63
CA LEU A 53 15.58 16.63 18.30
C LEU A 53 15.53 15.17 17.84
N ASP A 54 16.07 14.28 18.68
CA ASP A 54 16.01 12.84 18.48
C ASP A 54 14.57 12.36 18.67
N LEU A 55 13.82 12.31 17.57
CA LEU A 55 12.42 11.88 17.53
C LEU A 55 12.26 10.41 17.95
N ASP A 56 13.32 9.61 17.82
CA ASP A 56 13.31 8.18 18.13
C ASP A 56 13.66 7.89 19.60
N ARG A 57 14.08 8.93 20.36
CA ARG A 57 14.33 8.82 21.80
C ARG A 57 13.07 8.40 22.56
N PHE A 58 11.89 8.80 22.10
CA PHE A 58 10.64 8.50 22.77
C PHE A 58 10.10 7.15 22.32
N LYS A 59 10.52 6.08 22.99
CA LYS A 59 9.87 4.77 22.87
C LYS A 59 8.50 4.84 23.54
N ASN A 60 7.45 4.49 22.81
CA ASN A 60 6.13 4.27 23.40
C ASN A 60 6.24 3.16 24.47
N PRO A 61 5.98 3.45 25.76
CA PRO A 61 6.11 2.46 26.84
C PRO A 61 5.01 1.39 26.79
N ILE A 62 3.98 1.62 25.98
CA ILE A 62 2.86 0.68 25.79
C ILE A 62 3.13 -0.12 24.52
N ASP A 63 3.33 -1.43 24.68
CA ASP A 63 3.29 -2.37 23.57
C ASP A 63 1.82 -2.68 23.25
N PRO A 64 1.27 -2.21 22.11
CA PRO A 64 -0.13 -2.44 21.78
C PRO A 64 -0.37 -3.94 21.60
N LYS A 65 -1.10 -4.53 22.55
CA LYS A 65 -1.48 -5.94 22.51
C LYS A 65 -2.32 -6.22 21.26
N SER A 66 -2.08 -7.38 20.63
CA SER A 66 -2.79 -7.77 19.42
C SER A 66 -4.33 -7.67 19.59
N SER A 67 -4.94 -6.83 18.78
CA SER A 67 -6.35 -6.48 18.79
C SER A 67 -7.14 -7.34 17.79
N ARG A 68 -8.48 -7.28 17.86
CA ARG A 68 -9.33 -7.81 16.78
C ARG A 68 -9.09 -7.07 15.46
N PHE A 69 -8.69 -5.80 15.53
CA PHE A 69 -8.39 -4.98 14.35
C PHE A 69 -7.20 -5.52 13.58
N ASP A 70 -6.16 -6.03 14.24
CA ASP A 70 -4.96 -6.59 13.59
C ASP A 70 -5.25 -7.87 12.77
N ARG A 71 -6.37 -8.54 13.06
CA ARG A 71 -6.84 -9.69 12.27
C ARG A 71 -7.62 -9.28 11.03
N ALA A 72 -8.42 -8.23 11.16
CA ALA A 72 -9.32 -7.77 10.09
C ALA A 72 -8.63 -6.80 9.13
N TYR A 73 -7.68 -6.03 9.64
CA TYR A 73 -6.97 -4.98 8.93
C TYR A 73 -5.49 -5.27 8.94
N ARG A 74 -4.89 -5.25 7.75
CA ARG A 74 -3.45 -5.33 7.57
C ARG A 74 -3.02 -4.03 6.91
N GLU A 75 -2.12 -3.31 7.56
CA GLU A 75 -1.57 -2.09 6.98
C GLU A 75 -0.91 -2.40 5.64
N PRO A 76 -1.13 -1.54 4.62
CA PRO A 76 -0.42 -1.68 3.37
C PRO A 76 1.08 -1.51 3.62
N PRO A 77 1.93 -2.22 2.87
CA PRO A 77 3.38 -2.13 3.04
C PRO A 77 3.87 -0.70 2.81
N SER A 78 4.79 -0.22 3.66
CA SER A 78 5.38 1.11 3.53
C SER A 78 6.27 1.23 2.29
N LEU A 79 6.50 2.43 1.77
CA LEU A 79 7.34 2.62 0.57
C LEU A 79 8.77 2.10 0.77
N GLU A 80 9.32 2.29 1.96
CA GLU A 80 10.62 1.75 2.33
C GLU A 80 10.61 0.22 2.31
N GLN A 81 9.60 -0.39 2.92
CA GLN A 81 9.42 -1.84 2.94
C GLN A 81 9.19 -2.40 1.54
N VAL A 82 8.52 -1.67 0.66
CA VAL A 82 8.40 -2.02 -0.76
C VAL A 82 9.76 -1.99 -1.43
N GLY A 83 10.57 -0.94 -1.20
CA GLY A 83 11.94 -0.87 -1.70
C GLY A 83 12.81 -2.04 -1.22
N GLN A 84 12.75 -2.37 0.07
CA GLN A 84 13.48 -3.49 0.68
C GLN A 84 13.04 -4.86 0.14
N ASN A 85 11.75 -5.03 -0.18
CA ASN A 85 11.19 -6.28 -0.70
C ASN A 85 11.30 -6.42 -2.23
N GLY A 86 12.21 -5.70 -2.88
CA GLY A 86 12.42 -5.79 -4.34
C GLY A 86 11.50 -4.89 -5.17
N GLY A 87 10.99 -3.82 -4.56
CA GLY A 87 10.23 -2.76 -5.21
C GLY A 87 8.77 -3.12 -5.48
N VAL A 88 8.18 -2.45 -6.48
CA VAL A 88 6.73 -2.54 -6.79
C VAL A 88 6.37 -3.84 -7.52
N ILE A 89 7.35 -4.53 -8.12
CA ILE A 89 7.10 -5.70 -8.98
C ILE A 89 6.39 -6.84 -8.23
N PRO A 90 6.83 -7.29 -7.04
CA PRO A 90 6.13 -8.35 -6.30
C PRO A 90 4.71 -7.98 -5.91
N LEU A 91 4.46 -6.70 -5.57
CA LEU A 91 3.11 -6.21 -5.28
C LEU A 91 2.20 -6.31 -6.50
N LEU A 92 2.71 -5.90 -7.67
CA LEU A 92 1.96 -5.96 -8.91
C LEU A 92 1.63 -7.42 -9.29
N VAL A 93 2.59 -8.32 -9.15
CA VAL A 93 2.38 -9.76 -9.40
C VAL A 93 1.30 -10.31 -8.47
N GLY A 94 1.38 -10.03 -7.17
CA GLY A 94 0.36 -10.43 -6.20
C GLY A 94 -1.03 -9.86 -6.53
N TYR A 95 -1.10 -8.59 -6.92
CA TYR A 95 -2.35 -7.93 -7.30
C TYR A 95 -2.98 -8.56 -8.55
N VAL A 96 -2.19 -8.83 -9.59
CA VAL A 96 -2.66 -9.50 -10.81
C VAL A 96 -3.16 -10.90 -10.48
N ALA A 97 -2.42 -11.68 -9.69
CA ALA A 97 -2.83 -13.02 -9.28
C ALA A 97 -4.18 -13.00 -8.53
N GLN A 98 -4.37 -12.07 -7.59
CA GLN A 98 -5.64 -11.91 -6.88
C GLN A 98 -6.80 -11.53 -7.81
N LYS A 99 -6.57 -10.63 -8.78
CA LYS A 99 -7.58 -10.24 -9.76
C LYS A 99 -7.98 -11.41 -10.66
N VAL A 100 -7.01 -12.21 -11.11
CA VAL A 100 -7.26 -13.42 -11.89
C VAL A 100 -8.06 -14.43 -11.07
N ALA A 101 -7.69 -14.69 -9.82
CA ALA A 101 -8.42 -15.59 -8.94
C ALA A 101 -9.89 -15.15 -8.73
N LYS A 102 -10.11 -13.85 -8.51
CA LYS A 102 -11.46 -13.26 -8.37
C LYS A 102 -12.27 -13.28 -9.67
N GLY A 103 -11.59 -13.26 -10.82
CA GLY A 103 -12.22 -13.44 -12.12
C GLY A 103 -12.61 -14.89 -12.36
N ALA A 104 -11.73 -15.83 -12.00
CA ALA A 104 -11.96 -17.27 -12.16
C ALA A 104 -13.16 -17.76 -11.34
N SER A 105 -13.35 -17.25 -10.11
CA SER A 105 -14.52 -17.59 -9.28
C SER A 105 -15.86 -17.12 -9.87
N ARG A 106 -15.86 -16.28 -10.91
CA ARG A 106 -17.08 -15.84 -11.63
C ARG A 106 -17.40 -16.71 -12.84
N ILE A 107 -16.51 -17.65 -13.20
CA ILE A 107 -16.74 -18.55 -14.32
C ILE A 107 -17.83 -19.55 -13.90
N PRO A 108 -18.96 -19.63 -14.64
CA PRO A 108 -20.01 -20.58 -14.31
C PRO A 108 -19.47 -22.02 -14.37
N GLY A 109 -19.65 -22.76 -13.28
CA GLY A 109 -19.10 -24.12 -13.12
C GLY A 109 -17.77 -24.19 -12.35
N TRP A 110 -17.14 -23.06 -12.03
CA TRP A 110 -16.00 -23.04 -11.12
C TRP A 110 -16.44 -23.36 -9.70
N LYS A 111 -15.83 -24.36 -9.06
CA LYS A 111 -16.07 -24.68 -7.65
C LYS A 111 -15.12 -23.85 -6.81
N ASP A 112 -15.66 -22.96 -6.00
CA ASP A 112 -14.87 -22.28 -4.98
C ASP A 112 -14.32 -23.31 -3.99
N ARG A 113 -13.19 -22.98 -3.38
CA ARG A 113 -12.56 -23.84 -2.37
C ARG A 113 -13.50 -23.89 -1.16
N GLU A 114 -14.26 -24.97 -1.05
CA GLU A 114 -15.17 -25.19 0.07
C GLU A 114 -14.37 -25.22 1.37
N GLN A 115 -14.74 -24.35 2.31
CA GLN A 115 -14.24 -24.46 3.68
C GLN A 115 -14.80 -25.77 4.24
N PRO A 116 -13.95 -26.67 4.77
CA PRO A 116 -14.45 -27.91 5.34
C PRO A 116 -15.45 -27.57 6.44
N ALA A 117 -16.59 -28.24 6.44
CA ALA A 117 -17.58 -28.09 7.49
C ALA A 117 -16.97 -28.60 8.80
N ILE A 118 -16.35 -27.69 9.55
CA ILE A 118 -15.94 -27.95 10.92
C ILE A 118 -17.22 -27.88 11.74
N ALA A 119 -17.59 -29.00 12.37
CA ALA A 119 -18.72 -29.02 13.28
C ALA A 119 -18.51 -27.92 14.32
N ARG A 120 -19.49 -27.01 14.44
CA ARG A 120 -19.51 -26.09 15.58
C ARG A 120 -19.48 -26.95 16.84
N PRO A 121 -18.69 -26.59 17.87
CA PRO A 121 -18.76 -27.32 19.13
C PRO A 121 -20.23 -27.35 19.58
N PRO A 122 -20.71 -28.50 20.08
CA PRO A 122 -22.08 -28.59 20.58
C PRO A 122 -22.33 -27.50 21.64
N PRO A 123 -23.58 -27.03 21.78
CA PRO A 123 -23.90 -26.07 22.84
C PRO A 123 -23.47 -26.61 24.21
N LEU A 124 -23.06 -25.70 25.09
CA LEU A 124 -22.61 -26.04 26.45
C LEU A 124 -23.69 -26.84 27.17
N THR A 125 -23.29 -27.92 27.86
CA THR A 125 -24.22 -28.65 28.73
C THR A 125 -24.62 -27.78 29.92
N GLU A 126 -25.75 -28.08 30.56
CA GLU A 126 -26.25 -27.30 31.70
C GLU A 126 -25.22 -27.15 32.83
N GLU A 127 -24.44 -28.19 33.10
CA GLU A 127 -23.37 -28.14 34.09
C GLU A 127 -22.21 -27.23 33.67
N GLN A 128 -21.86 -27.23 32.38
CA GLN A 128 -20.84 -26.34 31.83
C GLN A 128 -21.31 -24.88 31.84
N MET A 129 -22.59 -24.63 31.57
CA MET A 129 -23.18 -23.29 31.69
C MET A 129 -23.14 -22.79 33.14
N LYS A 130 -23.52 -23.63 34.12
CA LYS A 130 -23.43 -23.28 35.55
C LYS A 130 -22.00 -23.02 36.01
N ARG A 131 -21.01 -23.71 35.44
CA ARG A 131 -19.59 -23.46 35.71
C ARG A 131 -19.14 -22.15 35.08
N ALA A 132 -19.51 -21.89 33.83
CA ALA A 132 -19.19 -20.65 33.14
C ALA A 132 -19.81 -19.42 33.83
N ALA A 133 -21.06 -19.53 34.29
CA ALA A 133 -21.75 -18.46 35.04
C ALA A 133 -21.01 -18.10 36.34
N ARG A 134 -20.56 -19.10 37.10
CA ARG A 134 -19.76 -18.89 38.32
C ARG A 134 -18.41 -18.22 38.03
N LEU A 135 -17.73 -18.62 36.94
CA LEU A 135 -16.47 -18.00 36.53
C LEU A 135 -16.65 -16.54 36.11
N GLN A 136 -17.76 -16.22 35.46
CA GLN A 136 -18.09 -14.86 35.03
C GLN A 136 -18.43 -13.94 36.20
N GLU A 137 -19.11 -14.45 37.23
CA GLU A 137 -19.41 -13.71 38.46
C GLU A 137 -18.17 -13.49 39.34
N SER A 138 -17.18 -14.38 39.26
CA SER A 138 -15.90 -14.25 39.97
C SER A 138 -14.82 -13.43 39.23
N ALA A 139 -15.13 -12.92 38.03
CA ALA A 139 -14.21 -12.08 37.27
C ALA A 139 -14.24 -10.63 37.83
N PRO A 140 -13.08 -10.02 38.14
CA PRO A 140 -13.01 -8.68 38.70
C PRO A 140 -13.43 -7.57 37.72
#